data_AF-A0A251QVE0-F1
#
_entry.id   AF-A0A251QVE0-F1
#
_cell.length_a   1.000
_cell.length_b   1.000
_cell.length_c   1.000
_cell.angle_alpha   90.00
_cell.angle_beta   90.00
_cell.angle_gamma   90.00
#
_symmetry.space_group_name_H-M   'P 1'
#
loop_
_entity.id
_entity.type
_entity.pdbx_description
1 polymer ?
#
loop_
_entity_poly.entity_id
_entity_poly.type
_entity_poly.pdbx_seq_one_letter_code
_entity_poly.pdbx_strand_id
1 'polypeptide(L)'
;MAITALSEPPQIHRLRQSKYIDAVRWLPPLSALDRLAVIAVFDSDSDSAAIETHSFAPDPENLTQQSQWFSPSRISSLKTSQSHHKPFVAAATLAGSIHILFGDSMDPASLESELLMPEKALHEGPISCVDIMDGGVECVSVGEDGRVNLVSVGESELSYQRIFDSSGLVSFTTAKWASPSEFATGGYGFSLQWWDQRKPGAAVSQFKGSWQEVP
;
A
#
# COMPACT_ATOMS: atom_id res chain seq x y z
N MET A 1 -2.22 14.29 25.59
CA MET A 1 -3.34 13.39 25.27
C MET A 1 -3.50 12.42 26.42
N ALA A 2 -4.67 12.36 27.04
CA ALA A 2 -4.94 11.37 28.07
C ALA A 2 -5.06 10.00 27.41
N ILE A 3 -4.22 9.06 27.81
CA ILE A 3 -4.42 7.64 27.49
C ILE A 3 -5.57 7.23 28.40
N THR A 4 -6.80 7.23 27.89
CA THR A 4 -7.91 6.58 28.56
C THR A 4 -7.53 5.10 28.65
N ALA A 5 -7.16 4.66 29.84
CA ALA A 5 -7.00 3.24 30.13
C ALA A 5 -8.31 2.56 29.72
N LEU A 6 -8.22 1.61 28.78
CA LEU A 6 -9.37 0.77 28.44
C LEU A 6 -9.85 0.12 29.76
N SER A 7 -11.14 0.30 30.07
CA SER A 7 -11.73 -0.20 31.32
C SER A 7 -11.66 -1.73 31.43
N GLU A 8 -11.48 -2.40 30.30
CA GLU A 8 -11.33 -3.85 30.17
C GLU A 8 -10.18 -4.15 29.21
N PRO A 9 -9.44 -5.26 29.41
CA PRO A 9 -8.40 -5.68 28.48
C PRO A 9 -9.00 -5.97 27.10
N PRO A 10 -8.25 -5.71 26.00
CA PRO A 10 -8.74 -6.00 24.66
C PRO A 10 -8.94 -7.51 24.49
N GLN A 11 -10.09 -7.90 23.92
CA GLN A 11 -10.33 -9.28 23.52
C GLN A 11 -9.52 -9.61 22.27
N ILE A 12 -8.74 -10.68 22.32
CA ILE A 12 -7.88 -11.12 21.23
C ILE A 12 -8.51 -12.33 20.56
N HIS A 13 -8.80 -12.20 19.27
CA HIS A 13 -9.37 -13.26 18.43
C HIS A 13 -8.30 -13.82 17.49
N ARG A 14 -8.29 -15.15 17.29
CA ARG A 14 -7.39 -15.83 16.34
C ARG A 14 -8.20 -16.56 15.29
N LEU A 15 -8.25 -15.99 14.09
CA LEU A 15 -8.98 -16.54 12.95
C LEU A 15 -8.00 -17.27 12.03
N ARG A 16 -8.27 -18.54 11.72
CA ARG A 16 -7.40 -19.35 10.86
C ARG A 16 -7.69 -19.03 9.38
N GLN A 17 -6.63 -18.96 8.59
CA GLN A 17 -6.69 -18.76 7.14
C GLN A 17 -6.07 -19.97 6.45
N SER A 18 -6.66 -20.41 5.35
CA SER A 18 -6.12 -21.48 4.50
C SER A 18 -5.05 -20.97 3.52
N LYS A 19 -5.07 -19.66 3.21
CA LYS A 19 -4.16 -19.00 2.28
C LYS A 19 -3.08 -18.22 3.03
N TYR A 20 -1.96 -17.93 2.37
CA TYR A 20 -0.98 -16.97 2.87
C TYR A 20 -1.56 -15.56 2.88
N ILE A 21 -1.25 -14.80 3.91
CA ILE A 21 -1.66 -13.41 4.06
C ILE A 21 -0.45 -12.51 3.82
N ASP A 22 -0.47 -11.76 2.73
CA ASP A 22 0.62 -10.88 2.33
C ASP A 22 0.47 -9.48 2.97
N ALA A 23 -0.75 -9.00 3.09
CA ALA A 23 -1.04 -7.73 3.74
C ALA A 23 -2.47 -7.65 4.26
N VAL A 24 -2.66 -6.85 5.31
CA VAL A 24 -3.98 -6.51 5.87
C VAL A 24 -4.07 -5.00 6.05
N ARG A 25 -5.16 -4.39 5.60
CA ARG A 25 -5.46 -2.96 5.80
C ARG A 25 -6.93 -2.77 6.14
N TRP A 26 -7.22 -1.82 7.02
CA TRP A 26 -8.59 -1.35 7.18
C TRP A 26 -8.99 -0.52 5.96
N LEU A 27 -10.18 -0.76 5.45
CA LEU A 27 -10.78 0.14 4.47
C LEU A 27 -11.33 1.36 5.22
N PRO A 28 -11.10 2.59 4.76
CA PRO A 28 -11.69 3.77 5.38
C PRO A 28 -13.22 3.63 5.44
N PRO A 29 -13.83 3.75 6.64
CA PRO A 29 -15.25 3.52 6.81
C PRO A 29 -16.07 4.64 6.15
N LEU A 30 -17.19 4.28 5.51
CA LEU A 30 -18.19 5.26 5.04
C LEU A 30 -19.26 5.54 6.10
N SER A 31 -19.50 4.56 6.97
CA SER A 31 -20.39 4.60 8.12
C SER A 31 -19.69 4.13 9.39
N ALA A 32 -20.18 4.57 10.56
CA ALA A 32 -19.68 4.12 11.86
C ALA A 32 -19.86 2.61 12.11
N LEU A 33 -20.70 1.94 11.30
CA LEU A 33 -20.92 0.50 11.35
C LEU A 33 -19.98 -0.29 10.43
N ASP A 34 -19.30 0.38 9.50
CA ASP A 34 -18.43 -0.29 8.54
C ASP A 34 -17.15 -0.75 9.23
N ARG A 35 -16.98 -2.06 9.24
CA ARG A 35 -15.77 -2.72 9.75
C ARG A 35 -15.22 -3.62 8.66
N LEU A 36 -14.71 -2.99 7.61
CA LEU A 36 -14.17 -3.67 6.44
C LEU A 36 -12.65 -3.69 6.50
N ALA A 37 -12.05 -4.86 6.29
CA ALA A 37 -10.63 -4.98 6.00
C ALA A 37 -10.41 -5.56 4.61
N VAL A 38 -9.36 -5.10 3.97
CA VAL A 38 -8.86 -5.60 2.71
C VAL A 38 -7.64 -6.46 3.01
N ILE A 39 -7.66 -7.68 2.49
CA ILE A 39 -6.66 -8.71 2.75
C ILE A 39 -6.08 -9.15 1.41
N ALA A 40 -4.77 -8.98 1.25
CA ALA A 40 -4.06 -9.58 0.13
C ALA A 40 -3.72 -11.03 0.50
N VAL A 41 -4.18 -11.96 -0.33
CA VAL A 41 -4.02 -13.40 -0.11
C VAL A 41 -3.29 -14.06 -1.28
N PHE A 42 -2.56 -15.12 -0.96
CA PHE A 42 -1.90 -15.97 -1.94
C PHE A 42 -2.16 -17.44 -1.61
N ASP A 43 -2.74 -18.17 -2.57
CA ASP A 43 -2.95 -19.61 -2.49
C ASP A 43 -1.82 -20.32 -3.24
N SER A 44 -0.95 -21.01 -2.50
CA SER A 44 0.18 -21.74 -3.07
C SER A 44 -0.23 -23.01 -3.83
N ASP A 45 -1.39 -23.58 -3.52
CA ASP A 45 -1.85 -24.81 -4.16
C ASP A 45 -2.33 -24.53 -5.59
N SER A 46 -2.92 -23.35 -5.80
CA SER A 46 -3.42 -22.88 -7.10
C SER A 46 -2.54 -21.83 -7.78
N ASP A 47 -1.46 -21.39 -7.12
CA ASP A 47 -0.61 -20.26 -7.54
C ASP A 47 -1.41 -18.99 -7.87
N SER A 48 -2.47 -18.74 -7.08
CA SER A 48 -3.39 -17.62 -7.32
C SER A 48 -3.28 -16.55 -6.24
N ALA A 49 -3.28 -15.30 -6.70
CA ALA A 49 -3.25 -14.12 -5.84
C ALA A 49 -4.59 -13.38 -5.92
N ALA A 50 -5.05 -12.87 -4.79
CA ALA A 50 -6.29 -12.09 -4.75
C ALA A 50 -6.25 -11.02 -3.67
N ILE A 51 -7.14 -10.06 -3.81
CA ILE A 51 -7.51 -9.10 -2.79
C ILE A 51 -8.94 -9.42 -2.38
N GLU A 52 -9.14 -9.74 -1.11
CA GLU A 52 -10.43 -10.07 -0.54
C GLU A 52 -10.86 -8.97 0.43
N THR A 53 -12.10 -8.52 0.32
CA THR A 53 -12.70 -7.61 1.30
C THR A 53 -13.53 -8.42 2.29
N HIS A 54 -13.29 -8.20 3.58
CA HIS A 54 -13.92 -8.93 4.67
C HIS A 54 -14.60 -7.98 5.65
N SER A 55 -15.78 -8.37 6.14
CA SER A 55 -16.49 -7.65 7.21
C SER A 55 -16.23 -8.29 8.58
N PHE A 56 -16.10 -7.47 9.62
CA PHE A 56 -15.89 -7.92 10.99
C PHE A 56 -17.13 -7.69 11.86
N ALA A 57 -17.65 -8.78 12.42
CA ALA A 57 -18.59 -8.71 13.53
C ALA A 57 -17.86 -8.32 14.83
N PRO A 58 -18.56 -7.76 15.83
CA PRO A 58 -17.99 -7.45 17.16
C PRO A 58 -17.35 -8.66 17.85
N ASP A 59 -17.97 -9.85 17.71
CA ASP A 59 -17.46 -11.14 18.20
C ASP A 59 -17.32 -12.11 17.03
N PRO A 60 -16.22 -12.02 16.24
CA PRO A 60 -16.08 -12.81 15.04
C PRO A 60 -15.60 -14.22 15.37
N GLU A 61 -16.41 -15.24 15.04
CA GLU A 61 -15.94 -16.63 15.00
C GLU A 61 -15.10 -16.91 13.74
N ASN A 62 -15.43 -16.23 12.64
CA ASN A 62 -14.79 -16.34 11.33
C ASN A 62 -14.77 -14.98 10.62
N LEU A 63 -13.94 -14.87 9.58
CA LEU A 63 -14.03 -13.74 8.64
C LEU A 63 -15.14 -13.99 7.62
N THR A 64 -15.98 -12.99 7.39
CA THR A 64 -17.01 -13.04 6.35
C THR A 64 -16.50 -12.28 5.12
N GLN A 65 -16.08 -13.04 4.10
CA GLN A 65 -15.69 -12.47 2.82
C GLN A 65 -16.92 -11.86 2.14
N GLN A 66 -16.77 -10.61 1.70
CA GLN A 66 -17.80 -9.85 0.99
C GLN A 66 -17.55 -9.84 -0.51
N SER A 67 -16.29 -9.63 -0.92
CA SER A 67 -15.90 -9.56 -2.33
C SER A 67 -14.47 -10.08 -2.55
N GLN A 68 -14.12 -10.29 -3.81
CA GLN A 68 -12.80 -10.75 -4.23
C GLN A 68 -12.44 -10.16 -5.59
N TRP A 69 -11.21 -9.68 -5.71
CA TRP A 69 -10.57 -9.33 -6.97
C TRP A 69 -9.34 -10.22 -7.18
N PHE A 70 -9.21 -10.83 -8.35
CA PHE A 70 -8.07 -11.68 -8.68
C PHE A 70 -6.93 -10.84 -9.25
N SER A 71 -5.74 -11.01 -8.68
CA SER A 71 -4.56 -10.29 -9.12
C SER A 71 -3.79 -11.09 -10.16
N PRO A 72 -3.22 -10.44 -11.20
CA PRO A 72 -2.36 -11.13 -12.17
C PRO A 72 -1.04 -11.61 -11.57
N SER A 73 -0.66 -11.11 -10.39
CA SER A 73 0.56 -11.48 -9.68
C SER A 73 0.36 -11.34 -8.17
N ARG A 74 1.15 -12.06 -7.37
CA ARG A 74 1.16 -11.89 -5.90
C ARG A 74 1.38 -10.43 -5.50
N ILE A 75 0.62 -9.99 -4.50
CA ILE A 75 0.65 -8.62 -3.96
C ILE A 75 1.89 -8.45 -3.10
N SER A 76 2.66 -7.40 -3.37
CA SER A 76 3.88 -7.07 -2.65
C SER A 76 3.68 -5.91 -1.67
N SER A 77 2.75 -5.00 -1.96
CA SER A 77 2.41 -3.89 -1.07
C SER A 77 0.95 -3.50 -1.23
N LEU A 78 0.30 -3.18 -0.11
CA LEU A 78 -1.11 -2.82 -0.04
C LEU A 78 -1.31 -1.56 0.81
N LYS A 79 -2.09 -0.62 0.29
CA LYS A 79 -2.54 0.59 0.99
C LYS A 79 -3.99 0.87 0.70
N THR A 80 -4.63 1.53 1.64
CA THR A 80 -6.02 1.98 1.53
C THR A 80 -6.05 3.49 1.78
N SER A 81 -6.94 4.17 1.08
CA SER A 81 -7.20 5.59 1.27
C SER A 81 -8.64 5.90 0.87
N GLN A 82 -9.02 7.16 0.96
CA GLN A 82 -10.33 7.66 0.58
C GLN A 82 -10.17 8.94 -0.21
N SER A 83 -10.85 9.03 -1.35
CA SER A 83 -10.92 10.24 -2.18
C SER A 83 -12.36 10.50 -2.56
N HIS A 84 -12.83 11.74 -2.45
CA HIS A 84 -14.22 12.12 -2.76
C HIS A 84 -15.28 11.19 -2.16
N HIS A 85 -15.08 10.79 -0.89
CA HIS A 85 -15.94 9.83 -0.16
C HIS A 85 -15.98 8.40 -0.74
N LYS A 86 -15.12 8.05 -1.69
CA LYS A 86 -14.96 6.68 -2.16
C LYS A 86 -13.70 6.07 -1.58
N PRO A 87 -13.79 4.93 -0.88
CA PRO A 87 -12.60 4.24 -0.43
C PRO A 87 -11.92 3.59 -1.64
N PHE A 88 -10.61 3.52 -1.62
CA PHE A 88 -9.87 2.81 -2.65
C PHE A 88 -8.64 2.14 -2.08
N VAL A 89 -8.15 1.17 -2.84
CA VAL A 89 -7.03 0.32 -2.51
C VAL A 89 -5.96 0.52 -3.58
N ALA A 90 -4.73 0.83 -3.17
CA ALA A 90 -3.56 0.73 -4.04
C ALA A 90 -2.83 -0.57 -3.74
N ALA A 91 -2.70 -1.40 -4.76
CA ALA A 91 -2.04 -2.69 -4.69
C ALA A 91 -0.88 -2.73 -5.68
N ALA A 92 0.32 -3.01 -5.17
CA ALA A 92 1.49 -3.25 -5.99
C ALA A 92 1.79 -4.76 -6.05
N THR A 93 2.36 -5.23 -7.15
CA THR A 93 2.60 -6.66 -7.38
C THR A 93 4.08 -7.00 -7.49
N LEU A 94 4.40 -8.27 -7.30
CA LEU A 94 5.74 -8.83 -7.56
C LEU A 94 6.15 -8.76 -9.04
N ALA A 95 5.19 -8.67 -9.97
CA ALA A 95 5.47 -8.47 -11.39
C ALA A 95 5.77 -7.00 -11.77
N GLY A 96 5.61 -6.06 -10.82
CA GLY A 96 5.94 -4.66 -11.02
C GLY A 96 4.78 -3.80 -11.56
N SER A 97 3.54 -4.26 -11.41
CA SER A 97 2.33 -3.50 -11.74
C SER A 97 1.72 -2.83 -10.50
N ILE A 98 0.97 -1.74 -10.72
CA ILE A 98 0.12 -1.10 -9.70
C ILE A 98 -1.33 -1.16 -10.16
N HIS A 99 -2.22 -1.54 -9.26
CA HIS A 99 -3.65 -1.58 -9.45
C HIS A 99 -4.33 -0.69 -8.39
N ILE A 100 -5.20 0.21 -8.83
CA ILE A 100 -6.04 1.04 -7.98
C ILE A 100 -7.46 0.52 -8.09
N LEU A 101 -7.97 -0.05 -7.00
CA LEU A 101 -9.32 -0.60 -6.92
C LEU A 101 -10.23 0.32 -6.12
N PHE A 102 -11.34 0.76 -6.69
CA PHE A 102 -12.30 1.65 -6.02
C PHE A 102 -13.49 0.88 -5.48
N GLY A 103 -13.90 1.22 -4.26
CA GLY A 103 -15.16 0.77 -3.69
C GLY A 103 -16.37 1.46 -4.34
N ASP A 104 -17.49 0.75 -4.46
CA ASP A 104 -18.76 1.36 -4.81
C ASP A 104 -19.22 2.31 -3.68
N SER A 105 -19.85 3.43 -4.04
CA SER A 105 -20.45 4.37 -3.07
C SER A 105 -21.61 3.77 -2.28
N MET A 106 -22.32 2.79 -2.86
CA MET A 106 -23.45 2.10 -2.23
C MET A 106 -23.03 0.80 -1.56
N ASP A 107 -21.97 0.17 -2.08
CA ASP A 107 -21.37 -1.04 -1.52
C ASP A 107 -19.84 -0.92 -1.46
N PRO A 108 -19.29 -0.29 -0.41
CA PRO A 108 -17.84 -0.11 -0.29
C PRO A 108 -17.08 -1.43 -0.17
N ALA A 109 -17.76 -2.56 0.09
CA ALA A 109 -17.11 -3.85 0.11
C ALA A 109 -16.79 -4.35 -1.30
N SER A 110 -17.52 -3.92 -2.32
CA SER A 110 -17.28 -4.31 -3.71
C SER A 110 -16.22 -3.43 -4.37
N LEU A 111 -15.12 -4.03 -4.81
CA LEU A 111 -13.98 -3.36 -5.46
C LEU A 111 -14.00 -3.66 -6.97
N GLU A 112 -14.88 -2.98 -7.72
CA GLU A 112 -15.16 -3.34 -9.13
C GLU A 112 -14.43 -2.49 -10.17
N SER A 113 -14.14 -1.23 -9.86
CA SER A 113 -13.46 -0.33 -10.80
C SER A 113 -11.96 -0.36 -10.58
N GLU A 114 -11.22 -0.59 -11.67
CA GLU A 114 -9.77 -0.73 -11.66
C GLU A 114 -9.11 0.28 -12.60
N LEU A 115 -8.12 0.98 -12.06
CA LEU A 115 -7.11 1.66 -12.87
C LEU A 115 -5.77 0.96 -12.69
N LEU A 116 -5.00 0.82 -13.77
CA LEU A 116 -3.76 0.04 -13.75
C LEU A 116 -2.58 0.77 -14.35
N MET A 117 -1.40 0.49 -13.80
CA MET A 117 -0.11 0.71 -14.43
C MET A 117 0.50 -0.65 -14.73
N PRO A 118 0.77 -0.98 -16.01
CA PRO A 118 1.22 -2.31 -16.39
C PRO A 118 2.64 -2.56 -15.92
N GLU A 119 3.02 -3.84 -15.93
CA GLU A 119 4.40 -4.28 -15.67
C GLU A 119 5.40 -3.51 -16.54
N LYS A 120 6.62 -3.30 -16.01
CA LYS A 120 7.73 -2.60 -16.69
C LYS A 120 7.48 -1.12 -17.01
N ALA A 121 6.31 -0.57 -16.73
CA ALA A 121 6.08 0.88 -16.83
C ALA A 121 6.85 1.64 -15.74
N LEU A 122 6.75 1.18 -14.50
CA LEU A 122 7.31 1.85 -13.32
C LEU A 122 8.65 1.24 -12.89
N HIS A 123 8.71 -0.10 -12.81
CA HIS A 123 9.83 -0.86 -12.27
C HIS A 123 10.20 -2.05 -13.18
N GLU A 124 11.49 -2.42 -13.25
CA GLU A 124 11.95 -3.60 -14.02
C GLU A 124 11.71 -4.94 -13.30
N GLY A 125 11.18 -4.88 -12.08
CA GLY A 125 10.92 -6.05 -11.24
C GLY A 125 9.87 -5.73 -10.17
N PRO A 126 9.88 -6.46 -9.03
CA PRO A 126 8.91 -6.27 -7.96
C PRO A 126 8.87 -4.83 -7.45
N ILE A 127 7.66 -4.31 -7.27
CA ILE A 127 7.47 -3.09 -6.48
C ILE A 127 7.55 -3.47 -5.01
N SER A 128 8.51 -2.92 -4.29
CA SER A 128 8.72 -3.25 -2.88
C SER A 128 7.72 -2.52 -1.97
N CYS A 129 7.35 -1.30 -2.32
CA CYS A 129 6.42 -0.51 -1.51
C CYS A 129 5.63 0.48 -2.37
N VAL A 130 4.36 0.63 -2.02
CA VAL A 130 3.52 1.77 -2.41
C VAL A 130 3.01 2.48 -1.15
N ASP A 131 3.02 3.81 -1.16
CA ASP A 131 2.37 4.64 -0.13
C ASP A 131 1.50 5.71 -0.78
N ILE A 132 0.29 5.91 -0.24
CA ILE A 132 -0.69 6.87 -0.75
C ILE A 132 -0.59 8.14 0.11
N MET A 133 -0.65 9.30 -0.53
CA MET A 133 -0.72 10.58 0.16
C MET A 133 -2.05 10.70 0.91
N ASP A 134 -2.00 11.04 2.20
CA ASP A 134 -3.20 11.17 3.02
C ASP A 134 -4.14 12.24 2.45
N GLY A 135 -5.40 11.86 2.20
CA GLY A 135 -6.41 12.73 1.57
C GLY A 135 -6.11 13.11 0.11
N GLY A 136 -5.07 12.53 -0.48
CA GLY A 136 -4.62 12.77 -1.85
C GLY A 136 -4.95 11.63 -2.80
N VAL A 137 -4.67 11.89 -4.08
CA VAL A 137 -4.79 10.94 -5.19
C VAL A 137 -3.41 10.62 -5.80
N GLU A 138 -2.35 10.76 -5.02
CA GLU A 138 -0.98 10.50 -5.46
C GLU A 138 -0.37 9.38 -4.64
N CYS A 139 0.32 8.47 -5.32
CA CYS A 139 1.04 7.35 -4.74
C CYS A 139 2.53 7.50 -5.02
N VAL A 140 3.36 7.20 -4.03
CA VAL A 140 4.79 6.95 -4.26
C VAL A 140 5.00 5.45 -4.35
N SER A 141 5.78 5.01 -5.34
CA SER A 141 6.21 3.62 -5.49
C SER A 141 7.72 3.52 -5.58
N VAL A 142 8.26 2.47 -4.97
CA VAL A 142 9.69 2.20 -4.92
C VAL A 142 9.98 0.71 -5.10
N GLY A 143 11.16 0.40 -5.63
CA GLY A 143 11.59 -0.96 -5.88
C GLY A 143 13.07 -1.18 -5.65
N GLU A 144 13.46 -2.45 -5.60
CA GLU A 144 14.85 -2.87 -5.46
C GLU A 144 15.69 -2.53 -6.70
N ASP A 145 15.03 -2.25 -7.83
CA ASP A 145 15.63 -1.70 -9.05
C ASP A 145 16.12 -0.26 -8.91
N GLY A 146 15.88 0.36 -7.75
CA GLY A 146 16.40 1.68 -7.42
C GLY A 146 15.66 2.83 -8.06
N ARG A 147 14.43 2.58 -8.51
CA ARG A 147 13.52 3.59 -9.05
C ARG A 147 12.59 4.12 -7.96
N VAL A 148 12.25 5.40 -8.11
CA VAL A 148 11.20 6.06 -7.33
C VAL A 148 10.25 6.72 -8.32
N ASN A 149 8.97 6.36 -8.27
CA ASN A 149 7.95 6.91 -9.16
C ASN A 149 6.81 7.52 -8.34
N LEU A 150 6.33 8.69 -8.77
CA LEU A 150 5.04 9.23 -8.36
C LEU A 150 3.99 8.78 -9.37
N VAL A 151 2.85 8.31 -8.88
CA VAL A 151 1.73 7.85 -9.68
C VAL A 151 0.50 8.64 -9.25
N SER A 152 -0.03 9.43 -10.17
CA SER A 152 -1.23 10.23 -9.94
C SER A 152 -2.46 9.47 -10.44
N VAL A 153 -3.47 9.39 -9.57
CA VAL A 153 -4.74 8.72 -9.83
C VAL A 153 -5.73 9.75 -10.38
N GLY A 154 -5.97 9.69 -11.70
CA GLY A 154 -6.98 10.50 -12.37
C GLY A 154 -8.38 9.87 -12.28
N GLU A 155 -9.36 10.47 -12.98
CA GLU A 155 -10.72 9.94 -13.01
C GLU A 155 -10.84 8.64 -13.81
N SER A 156 -10.10 8.52 -14.93
CA SER A 156 -10.20 7.39 -15.86
C SER A 156 -8.85 6.73 -16.19
N GLU A 157 -7.74 7.31 -15.75
CA GLU A 157 -6.40 6.79 -16.03
C GLU A 157 -5.43 7.11 -14.90
N LEU A 158 -4.37 6.31 -14.82
CA LEU A 158 -3.20 6.64 -14.02
C LEU A 158 -2.20 7.39 -14.90
N SER A 159 -1.49 8.34 -14.30
CA SER A 159 -0.29 8.93 -14.90
C SER A 159 0.86 8.76 -13.92
N TYR A 160 2.10 8.86 -14.42
CA TYR A 160 3.26 8.74 -13.55
C TYR A 160 4.40 9.66 -13.95
N GLN A 161 5.25 9.94 -12.98
CA GLN A 161 6.51 10.63 -13.15
C GLN A 161 7.59 9.84 -12.42
N ARG A 162 8.67 9.50 -13.15
CA ARG A 162 9.88 8.97 -12.51
C ARG A 162 10.64 10.12 -11.85
N ILE A 163 10.80 10.03 -10.53
CA ILE A 163 11.50 11.05 -9.72
C ILE A 163 12.98 10.73 -9.64
N PHE A 164 13.32 9.44 -9.61
CA PHE A 164 14.69 9.00 -9.47
C PHE A 164 14.89 7.63 -10.11
N ASP A 165 16.06 7.44 -10.71
CA ASP A 165 16.51 6.17 -11.27
C ASP A 165 18.01 6.03 -10.97
N SER A 166 18.36 5.12 -10.06
CA SER A 166 19.76 4.79 -9.80
C SER A 166 20.32 3.73 -10.74
N SER A 167 19.53 3.23 -11.71
CA SER A 167 19.90 2.13 -12.60
C SER A 167 20.35 0.88 -11.84
N GLY A 168 19.65 0.55 -10.74
CA GLY A 168 19.94 -0.60 -9.88
C GLY A 168 21.13 -0.43 -8.92
N LEU A 169 21.76 0.75 -8.83
CA LEU A 169 22.87 0.98 -7.90
C LEU A 169 22.44 1.08 -6.43
N VAL A 170 21.17 1.41 -6.19
CA VAL A 170 20.57 1.48 -4.86
C VAL A 170 19.27 0.70 -4.90
N SER A 171 18.90 0.06 -3.79
CA SER A 171 17.60 -0.62 -3.65
C SER A 171 16.75 0.11 -2.63
N PHE A 172 15.48 0.35 -2.97
CA PHE A 172 14.49 0.89 -2.05
C PHE A 172 13.47 -0.17 -1.71
N THR A 173 13.20 -0.36 -0.41
CA THR A 173 12.23 -1.34 0.08
C THR A 173 11.02 -0.69 0.74
N THR A 174 11.10 0.59 1.08
CA THR A 174 10.01 1.32 1.73
C THR A 174 9.95 2.77 1.27
N ALA A 175 8.73 3.30 1.21
CA ALA A 175 8.45 4.71 1.04
C ALA A 175 7.33 5.14 1.99
N LYS A 176 7.36 6.41 2.41
CA LYS A 176 6.32 6.98 3.27
C LYS A 176 6.15 8.47 2.99
N TRP A 177 4.93 8.89 2.71
CA TRP A 177 4.59 10.31 2.65
C TRP A 177 4.76 10.97 4.02
N ALA A 178 5.30 12.18 4.02
CA ALA A 178 5.47 13.01 5.20
C ALA A 178 4.63 14.29 5.12
N SER A 179 4.42 14.81 3.92
CA SER A 179 3.57 15.97 3.64
C SER A 179 3.09 15.91 2.18
N PRO A 180 2.19 16.80 1.73
CA PRO A 180 1.77 16.84 0.34
C PRO A 180 2.89 17.11 -0.69
N SER A 181 4.08 17.50 -0.24
CA SER A 181 5.24 17.76 -1.09
C SER A 181 6.46 16.93 -0.73
N GLU A 182 6.41 16.12 0.33
CA GLU A 182 7.59 15.44 0.86
C GLU A 182 7.31 14.00 1.23
N PHE A 183 8.29 13.15 0.98
CA PHE A 183 8.26 11.76 1.37
C PHE A 183 9.67 11.28 1.73
N ALA A 184 9.74 10.15 2.42
CA ALA A 184 10.98 9.47 2.74
C ALA A 184 11.03 8.11 2.04
N THR A 185 12.23 7.68 1.63
CA THR A 185 12.49 6.32 1.18
C THR A 185 13.60 5.68 2.01
N GLY A 186 13.58 4.35 2.09
CA GLY A 186 14.62 3.55 2.75
C GLY A 186 14.82 2.22 2.04
N GLY A 187 15.95 1.57 2.31
CA GLY A 187 16.28 0.26 1.71
C GLY A 187 17.61 -0.31 2.18
N TYR A 188 18.13 -1.32 1.46
CA TYR A 188 19.29 -2.12 1.87
C TYR A 188 20.61 -1.36 1.99
N GLY A 189 20.68 -0.11 1.52
CA GLY A 189 21.86 0.76 1.69
C GLY A 189 22.01 1.39 3.08
N PHE A 190 21.19 0.98 4.08
CA PHE A 190 21.15 1.55 5.44
C PHE A 190 21.04 3.07 5.48
N SER A 191 20.37 3.64 4.49
CA SER A 191 20.14 5.08 4.40
C SER A 191 18.66 5.39 4.28
N LEU A 192 18.26 6.48 4.93
CA LEU A 192 16.96 7.10 4.73
C LEU A 192 17.16 8.35 3.88
N GLN A 193 16.38 8.46 2.81
CA GLN A 193 16.45 9.58 1.88
C GLN A 193 15.17 10.39 2.00
N TRP A 194 15.30 11.70 2.16
CA TRP A 194 14.20 12.65 2.20
C TRP A 194 14.07 13.32 0.85
N TRP A 195 12.84 13.42 0.35
CA TRP A 195 12.52 13.94 -0.96
C TRP A 195 11.55 15.11 -0.81
N ASP A 196 11.77 16.16 -1.58
CA ASP A 196 10.89 17.33 -1.65
C ASP A 196 10.59 17.62 -3.11
N GLN A 197 9.33 17.49 -3.51
CA GLN A 197 8.88 17.71 -4.88
C GLN A 197 9.18 19.13 -5.38
N ARG A 198 9.31 20.11 -4.47
CA ARG A 198 9.67 21.50 -4.80
C ARG A 198 11.14 21.65 -5.19
N LYS A 199 11.97 20.62 -4.93
CA LYS A 199 13.40 20.56 -5.25
C LYS A 199 13.70 19.27 -6.03
N PRO A 200 13.31 19.21 -7.31
CA PRO A 200 13.42 17.99 -8.11
C PRO A 200 14.89 17.63 -8.40
N GLY A 201 15.11 16.35 -8.73
CA GLY A 201 16.38 15.84 -9.27
C GLY A 201 17.18 14.93 -8.33
N ALA A 202 17.02 15.09 -7.01
CA ALA A 202 17.65 14.21 -6.02
C ALA A 202 16.97 14.31 -4.65
N ALA A 203 17.31 13.39 -3.75
CA ALA A 203 16.97 13.51 -2.34
C ALA A 203 17.58 14.80 -1.76
N VAL A 204 16.79 15.57 -1.02
CA VAL A 204 17.23 16.83 -0.40
C VAL A 204 17.98 16.62 0.90
N SER A 205 17.85 15.43 1.49
CA SER A 205 18.64 15.01 2.65
C SER A 205 18.82 13.49 2.61
N GLN A 206 19.95 13.02 3.11
CA GLN A 206 20.22 11.60 3.29
C GLN A 206 20.78 11.39 4.69
N PHE A 207 20.07 10.60 5.48
CA PHE A 207 20.62 10.04 6.71
C PHE A 207 21.30 8.72 6.38
N LYS A 208 22.63 8.67 6.51
CA LYS A 208 23.39 7.42 6.44
C LYS A 208 23.53 6.91 7.87
N GLY A 209 22.88 5.80 8.19
CA GLY A 209 22.99 5.25 9.53
C GLY A 209 24.38 4.66 9.76
N SER A 210 25.23 5.33 10.53
CA SER A 210 26.42 4.73 11.14
C SER A 210 25.96 3.90 12.34
N TRP A 211 25.26 2.80 12.10
CA TRP A 211 24.75 1.90 13.16
C TRP A 211 25.87 1.08 13.86
N GLN A 212 27.13 1.50 13.70
CA GLN A 212 28.31 0.94 14.34
C GLN A 212 29.15 2.03 15.02
N GLU A 213 28.57 2.80 15.93
CA GLU A 213 29.35 3.50 16.96
C GLU A 213 28.59 3.41 18.29
N VAL A 214 28.77 2.28 18.97
CA VAL A 214 28.53 2.21 20.43
C VAL A 214 29.90 2.45 21.08
N PRO A 215 30.07 3.47 21.95
CA PRO A 215 31.30 3.66 22.72
C PRO A 215 31.54 2.53 23.72
#